data_AF-A0A382K3G8-F1
#
_entry.id   AF-A0A382K3G8-F1
#
_cell.length_a   1.000
_cell.length_b   1.000
_cell.length_c   1.000
_cell.angle_alpha   90.00
_cell.angle_beta   90.00
_cell.angle_gamma   90.00
#
_symmetry.space_group_name_H-M   'P 1'
#
loop_
_entity.id
_entity.type
_entity.pdbx_description
1 polymer ?
#
loop_
_entity_poly.entity_id
_entity_poly.type
_entity_poly.pdbx_seq_one_letter_code
_entity_poly.pdbx_strand_id
1 'polypeptide(L)'
;MSDKTYEMIGADGKKYGPFTIQQLQDNLSHGRANAQTQIRETGTEAWQPLGQLQGSQSIENFAEYREAILAGNRRLDVGLAFSQGGELFRSHMGILIGSFLLFMLLIIVTASVPIVGSCVQITFQGPLMGGFFILILNLIRTGSASIGDLFKGFESFGGLFLITLGQSLIMLLVMLPGIALMIGGFVTEVDFRALDWQKEEAVLKALGAGLLNPLTILGFLSMILLSIISYVLIFFPLPLLADRKLDFSEAFGLGFQVSKQNFFPILKLIIIGSLVIGISLIPCGLGLIFAGPWFYAVLAQAYEQLFSLSTVAPQSE
;
A
#
# COMPACT_ATOMS: atom_id res chain seq x y z
N MET A 1 -5.48 -30.10 -17.60
CA MET A 1 -6.53 -29.94 -16.58
C MET A 1 -7.85 -29.88 -17.32
N SER A 2 -8.82 -30.75 -17.04
CA SER A 2 -10.10 -30.74 -17.76
C SER A 2 -10.86 -29.46 -17.45
N ASP A 3 -11.24 -28.69 -18.46
CA ASP A 3 -12.04 -27.47 -18.28
C ASP A 3 -13.40 -27.83 -17.68
N LYS A 4 -13.53 -27.65 -16.36
CA LYS A 4 -14.79 -27.82 -15.65
C LYS A 4 -15.82 -26.87 -16.24
N THR A 5 -16.99 -27.42 -16.55
CA THR A 5 -18.13 -26.67 -17.06
C THR A 5 -19.24 -26.61 -16.00
N TYR A 6 -20.05 -25.55 -16.07
CA TYR A 6 -21.03 -25.22 -15.05
C TYR A 6 -22.38 -24.90 -15.68
N GLU A 7 -23.46 -25.28 -15.00
CA GLU A 7 -24.81 -24.85 -15.32
C GLU A 7 -25.25 -23.76 -14.34
N MET A 8 -25.97 -22.74 -14.80
CA MET A 8 -26.48 -21.64 -13.99
C MET A 8 -28.01 -21.51 -14.08
N ILE A 9 -28.65 -21.05 -13.02
CA ILE A 9 -30.08 -20.68 -13.01
C ILE A 9 -30.21 -19.18 -13.25
N GLY A 10 -30.85 -18.80 -14.36
CA GLY A 10 -31.15 -17.40 -14.67
C GLY A 10 -32.21 -16.81 -13.73
N ALA A 11 -32.33 -15.49 -13.71
CA ALA A 11 -33.35 -14.79 -12.90
C ALA A 11 -34.80 -15.18 -13.30
N ASP A 12 -34.98 -15.74 -14.49
CA ASP A 12 -36.24 -16.28 -15.00
C ASP A 12 -36.52 -17.73 -14.55
N GLY A 13 -35.64 -18.32 -13.73
CA GLY A 13 -35.77 -19.69 -13.23
C GLY A 13 -35.38 -20.76 -14.23
N LYS A 14 -34.89 -20.40 -15.43
CA LYS A 14 -34.44 -21.37 -16.42
C LYS A 14 -32.97 -21.75 -16.22
N LYS A 15 -32.64 -22.97 -16.62
CA LYS A 15 -31.27 -23.49 -16.62
C LYS A 15 -30.56 -23.08 -17.90
N TYR A 16 -29.35 -22.55 -17.75
CA TYR A 16 -28.47 -22.15 -18.84
C TYR A 16 -27.10 -22.79 -18.67
N GLY A 17 -26.43 -23.08 -19.78
CA GLY A 17 -25.10 -23.67 -19.80
C GLY A 17 -24.97 -24.73 -20.90
N PRO A 18 -23.85 -25.47 -20.94
CA PRO A 18 -22.70 -25.36 -20.03
C PRO A 18 -21.89 -24.07 -20.25
N PHE A 19 -21.43 -23.45 -19.15
CA PHE A 19 -20.54 -22.29 -19.14
C PHE A 19 -19.17 -22.65 -18.58
N THR A 20 -18.13 -22.00 -19.09
CA THR A 20 -16.82 -21.97 -18.42
C THR A 20 -16.84 -20.96 -17.27
N ILE A 21 -15.84 -21.06 -16.39
CA ILE A 21 -15.67 -20.12 -15.29
C ILE A 21 -15.50 -18.69 -15.79
N GLN A 22 -14.75 -18.49 -16.89
CA GLN A 22 -14.59 -17.18 -17.52
C GLN A 22 -15.93 -16.61 -18.00
N GLN A 23 -16.79 -17.44 -18.58
CA GLN A 23 -18.12 -17.00 -19.01
C GLN A 23 -19.05 -16.65 -17.83
N LEU A 24 -18.92 -17.38 -16.71
CA LEU A 24 -19.64 -17.03 -15.48
C LEU A 24 -19.17 -15.71 -14.88
N GLN A 25 -17.86 -15.44 -14.90
CA GLN A 25 -17.29 -14.16 -14.48
C GLN A 25 -17.74 -13.01 -15.38
N ASP A 26 -17.77 -13.23 -16.70
CA ASP A 26 -18.24 -12.26 -17.67
C ASP A 26 -19.74 -11.95 -17.50
N ASN A 27 -20.56 -12.97 -17.20
CA ASN A 27 -21.97 -12.76 -16.88
C ASN A 27 -22.16 -11.96 -15.58
N LEU A 28 -21.27 -12.10 -14.60
CA LEU A 28 -21.33 -11.35 -13.34
C LEU A 28 -20.87 -9.89 -13.53
N SER A 29 -19.82 -9.64 -14.31
CA SER A 29 -19.34 -8.28 -14.63
C SER A 29 -20.36 -7.50 -15.45
N HIS A 30 -21.12 -8.16 -16.33
CA HIS A 30 -22.17 -7.56 -17.14
C HIS A 30 -23.54 -7.50 -16.44
N GLY A 31 -23.62 -7.87 -15.14
CA GLY A 31 -24.86 -7.83 -14.36
C GLY A 31 -25.94 -8.82 -14.83
N ARG A 32 -25.57 -9.81 -15.66
CA ARG A 32 -26.46 -10.89 -16.13
C ARG A 32 -26.62 -11.99 -15.06
N ALA A 33 -25.66 -12.08 -14.14
CA ALA A 33 -25.67 -12.94 -12.95
C ALA A 33 -25.21 -12.13 -11.72
N ASN A 34 -25.50 -12.63 -10.52
CA ASN A 34 -25.04 -12.04 -9.27
C ASN A 34 -24.47 -13.12 -8.33
N ALA A 35 -23.93 -12.71 -7.17
CA ALA A 35 -23.29 -13.64 -6.22
C ALA A 35 -24.23 -14.73 -5.67
N GLN A 36 -25.56 -14.53 -5.75
CA GLN A 36 -26.59 -15.47 -5.30
C GLN A 36 -27.10 -16.38 -6.42
N THR A 37 -26.73 -16.11 -7.68
CA THR A 37 -27.06 -16.95 -8.83
C THR A 37 -26.61 -18.38 -8.57
N GLN A 38 -27.55 -19.32 -8.59
CA GLN A 38 -27.26 -20.71 -8.33
C GLN A 38 -26.54 -21.32 -9.52
N ILE A 39 -25.42 -21.97 -9.26
CA ILE A 39 -24.65 -22.72 -10.24
C ILE A 39 -24.33 -24.11 -9.72
N ARG A 40 -24.02 -25.03 -10.63
CA ARG A 40 -23.51 -26.35 -10.29
C ARG A 40 -22.48 -26.80 -11.32
N GLU A 41 -21.53 -27.63 -10.90
CA GLU A 41 -20.59 -28.26 -11.85
C GLU A 41 -21.39 -29.28 -12.69
N THR A 42 -21.22 -29.25 -14.01
CA THR A 42 -21.96 -30.12 -14.94
C THR A 42 -21.69 -31.59 -14.60
N GLY A 43 -22.75 -32.32 -14.24
CA GLY A 43 -22.65 -33.71 -13.76
C GLY A 43 -22.81 -33.87 -12.24
N THR A 44 -22.94 -32.78 -11.48
CA THR A 44 -23.24 -32.81 -10.04
C THR A 44 -24.69 -32.40 -9.74
N GLU A 45 -25.21 -32.81 -8.58
CA GLU A 45 -26.58 -32.48 -8.15
C GLU A 45 -26.66 -31.25 -7.24
N ALA A 46 -25.55 -30.87 -6.60
CA ALA A 46 -25.51 -29.79 -5.62
C ALA A 46 -25.45 -28.41 -6.30
N TRP A 47 -26.46 -27.58 -6.05
CA TRP A 47 -26.45 -26.16 -6.40
C TRP A 47 -25.74 -25.37 -5.31
N GLN A 48 -24.88 -24.45 -5.73
CA GLN A 48 -24.17 -23.53 -4.87
C GLN A 48 -24.25 -22.10 -5.44
N PRO A 49 -24.22 -21.06 -4.59
CA PRO A 49 -24.16 -19.68 -5.05
C PRO A 49 -22.88 -19.40 -5.85
N LEU A 50 -22.98 -18.66 -6.95
CA LEU A 50 -21.85 -18.25 -7.80
C LEU A 50 -20.75 -17.53 -7.01
N GLY A 51 -21.12 -16.78 -5.96
CA GLY A 51 -20.15 -16.15 -5.05
C GLY A 51 -19.26 -17.14 -4.29
N GLN A 52 -19.70 -18.38 -4.06
CA GLN A 52 -18.88 -19.40 -3.38
C GLN A 52 -17.80 -19.96 -4.29
N LEU A 53 -18.02 -20.06 -5.60
CA LEU A 53 -16.97 -20.45 -6.55
C LEU A 53 -15.91 -19.38 -6.69
N GLN A 54 -16.30 -18.09 -6.70
CA GLN A 54 -15.31 -17.01 -6.67
C GLN A 54 -14.49 -17.05 -5.39
N GLY A 55 -15.10 -17.32 -4.24
CA GLY A 55 -14.41 -17.54 -2.97
C GLY A 55 -13.44 -18.73 -3.04
N SER A 56 -13.87 -19.90 -3.50
CA SER A 56 -12.99 -21.08 -3.55
C SER A 56 -11.85 -20.91 -4.54
N GLN A 57 -12.11 -20.34 -5.72
CA GLN A 57 -11.06 -20.10 -6.72
C GLN A 57 -10.13 -18.95 -6.34
N SER A 58 -10.64 -17.88 -5.72
CA SER A 58 -9.76 -16.81 -5.20
C SER A 58 -8.87 -17.34 -4.09
N ILE A 59 -9.40 -18.19 -3.19
CA ILE A 59 -8.62 -18.86 -2.14
C ILE A 59 -7.58 -19.81 -2.73
N GLU A 60 -7.94 -20.66 -3.72
CA GLU A 60 -6.99 -21.56 -4.38
C GLU A 60 -5.91 -20.79 -5.15
N ASN A 61 -6.30 -19.79 -5.95
CA ASN A 61 -5.38 -18.93 -6.71
C ASN A 61 -4.47 -18.12 -5.78
N PHE A 62 -4.99 -17.63 -4.66
CA PHE A 62 -4.18 -16.90 -3.68
C PHE A 62 -3.23 -17.84 -2.92
N ALA A 63 -3.67 -19.03 -2.53
CA ALA A 63 -2.82 -20.01 -1.86
C ALA A 63 -1.65 -20.43 -2.75
N GLU A 64 -1.93 -20.76 -4.02
CA GLU A 64 -0.91 -21.09 -5.02
C GLU A 64 0.04 -19.90 -5.26
N TYR A 65 -0.50 -18.70 -5.46
CA TYR A 65 0.30 -17.48 -5.62
C TYR A 65 1.20 -17.25 -4.41
N ARG A 66 0.64 -17.28 -3.19
CA ARG A 66 1.36 -17.09 -1.94
C ARG A 66 2.48 -18.12 -1.78
N GLU A 67 2.19 -19.39 -2.05
CA GLU A 67 3.19 -20.45 -1.99
C GLU A 67 4.30 -20.19 -3.00
N ALA A 68 3.99 -19.84 -4.25
CA ALA A 68 4.97 -19.52 -5.27
C ALA A 68 5.85 -18.30 -4.90
N ILE A 69 5.28 -17.24 -4.32
CA ILE A 69 6.03 -16.08 -3.84
C ILE A 69 7.00 -16.49 -2.72
N LEU A 70 6.52 -17.23 -1.71
CA LEU A 70 7.30 -17.58 -0.53
C LEU A 70 8.35 -18.65 -0.83
N ALA A 71 8.03 -19.64 -1.66
CA ALA A 71 8.97 -20.67 -2.10
C ALA A 71 10.07 -20.09 -2.98
N GLY A 72 9.76 -19.05 -3.76
CA GLY A 72 10.75 -18.32 -4.56
C GLY A 72 11.82 -17.62 -3.73
N ASN A 73 11.59 -17.35 -2.43
CA ASN A 73 12.53 -16.75 -1.48
C ASN A 73 13.35 -15.58 -2.06
N ARG A 74 12.66 -14.71 -2.80
CA ARG A 74 13.30 -13.63 -3.56
C ARG A 74 13.88 -12.58 -2.63
N ARG A 75 15.08 -12.12 -2.99
CA ARG A 75 15.79 -11.06 -2.28
C ARG A 75 15.70 -9.78 -3.08
N LEU A 76 15.33 -8.70 -2.41
CA LEU A 76 15.30 -7.38 -3.02
C LEU A 76 16.72 -6.91 -3.34
N ASP A 77 16.99 -6.63 -4.61
CA ASP A 77 18.19 -5.91 -5.04
C ASP A 77 17.88 -4.41 -5.07
N VAL A 78 18.36 -3.73 -4.04
CA VAL A 78 18.16 -2.28 -3.86
C VAL A 78 18.83 -1.49 -4.98
N GLY A 79 20.02 -1.89 -5.44
CA GLY A 79 20.75 -1.19 -6.48
C GLY A 79 20.02 -1.28 -7.82
N LEU A 80 19.55 -2.49 -8.15
CA LEU A 80 18.76 -2.73 -9.34
C LEU A 80 17.44 -1.94 -9.31
N ALA A 81 16.75 -1.90 -8.16
CA ALA A 81 15.51 -1.14 -8.00
C ALA A 81 15.72 0.36 -8.25
N PHE A 82 16.81 0.95 -7.73
CA PHE A 82 17.15 2.35 -7.99
C PHE A 82 17.54 2.60 -9.45
N SER A 83 18.31 1.71 -10.07
CA SER A 83 18.72 1.83 -11.47
C SER A 83 17.52 1.77 -12.40
N GLN A 84 16.73 0.71 -12.32
CA GLN A 84 15.55 0.49 -13.16
C GLN A 84 14.44 1.52 -12.88
N GLY A 85 14.27 1.92 -11.61
CA GLY A 85 13.32 2.98 -11.27
C GLY A 85 13.74 4.34 -11.83
N GLY A 86 15.04 4.64 -11.82
CA GLY A 86 15.60 5.84 -12.43
C GLY A 86 15.51 5.85 -13.96
N GLU A 87 15.73 4.71 -14.60
CA GLU A 87 15.51 4.54 -16.05
C GLU A 87 14.05 4.70 -16.42
N LEU A 88 13.13 4.03 -15.72
CA LEU A 88 11.69 4.16 -15.93
C LEU A 88 11.24 5.63 -15.80
N PHE A 89 11.73 6.31 -14.77
CA PHE A 89 11.44 7.74 -14.57
C PHE A 89 11.92 8.57 -15.75
N ARG A 90 13.17 8.40 -16.21
CA ARG A 90 13.75 9.15 -17.34
C ARG A 90 13.03 8.87 -18.66
N SER A 91 12.66 7.61 -18.91
CA SER A 91 11.95 7.21 -20.13
C SER A 91 10.50 7.73 -20.18
N HIS A 92 9.87 7.95 -19.02
CA HIS A 92 8.46 8.31 -18.92
C HIS A 92 8.20 9.56 -18.05
N MET A 93 9.14 10.51 -18.03
CA MET A 93 9.08 11.69 -17.15
C MET A 93 7.76 12.46 -17.27
N GLY A 94 7.28 12.68 -18.49
CA GLY A 94 6.08 13.49 -18.74
C GLY A 94 4.83 12.93 -18.05
N ILE A 95 4.55 11.65 -18.24
CA ILE A 95 3.36 11.02 -17.62
C ILE A 95 3.53 10.83 -16.12
N LEU A 96 4.73 10.51 -15.64
CA LEU A 96 4.99 10.32 -14.21
C LEU A 96 4.88 11.64 -13.44
N ILE A 97 5.50 12.71 -13.93
CA ILE A 97 5.40 14.05 -13.34
C ILE A 97 3.96 14.56 -13.44
N GLY A 98 3.33 14.47 -14.61
CA GLY A 98 1.95 14.93 -14.81
C GLY A 98 0.95 14.23 -13.88
N SER A 99 1.06 12.91 -13.76
CA SER A 99 0.20 12.12 -12.86
C SER A 99 0.51 12.38 -11.39
N PHE A 100 1.78 12.58 -11.03
CA PHE A 100 2.17 12.92 -9.65
C PHE A 100 1.70 14.32 -9.24
N LEU A 101 1.75 15.31 -10.14
CA LEU A 101 1.20 16.64 -9.89
C LEU A 101 -0.32 16.58 -9.71
N LEU A 102 -1.02 15.78 -10.52
CA LEU A 102 -2.46 15.55 -10.34
C LEU A 102 -2.74 14.86 -9.01
N PHE A 103 -1.97 13.82 -8.66
CA PHE A 103 -2.03 13.16 -7.35
C PHE A 103 -1.86 14.16 -6.20
N MET A 104 -0.82 14.99 -6.23
CA MET A 104 -0.57 16.02 -5.22
C MET A 104 -1.69 17.06 -5.14
N LEU A 105 -2.19 17.53 -6.29
CA LEU A 105 -3.30 18.47 -6.35
C LEU A 105 -4.55 17.89 -5.68
N LEU A 106 -4.88 16.64 -5.96
CA LEU A 106 -6.04 15.97 -5.37
C LEU A 106 -5.91 15.87 -3.84
N ILE A 107 -4.73 15.51 -3.33
CA ILE A 107 -4.45 15.45 -1.88
C ILE A 107 -4.54 16.84 -1.22
N ILE A 108 -4.09 17.91 -1.89
CA ILE A 108 -4.19 19.28 -1.38
C ILE A 108 -5.65 19.75 -1.36
N VAL A 109 -6.41 19.46 -2.41
CA VAL A 109 -7.84 19.82 -2.49
C VAL A 109 -8.62 19.11 -1.39
N THR A 110 -8.37 17.83 -1.13
CA THR A 110 -9.00 17.10 -0.03
C THR A 110 -8.56 17.60 1.35
N ALA A 111 -7.35 18.16 1.48
CA ALA A 111 -6.85 18.79 2.72
C ALA A 111 -7.57 20.09 3.08
N SER A 112 -8.05 20.82 2.07
CA SER A 112 -8.64 22.14 2.26
C SER A 112 -10.01 22.13 2.96
N VAL A 113 -10.61 20.95 3.17
CA VAL A 113 -11.93 20.77 3.80
C VAL A 113 -11.77 20.72 5.33
N PRO A 114 -12.05 21.82 6.09
CA PRO A 114 -11.57 21.97 7.48
C PRO A 114 -12.28 21.09 8.52
N ILE A 115 -13.47 20.58 8.21
CA ILE A 115 -14.37 19.94 9.21
C ILE A 115 -14.29 18.40 9.16
N VAL A 116 -13.68 17.82 8.12
CA VAL A 116 -13.64 16.36 7.89
C VAL A 116 -12.20 15.82 7.71
N GLY A 117 -11.21 16.67 7.99
CA GLY A 117 -9.85 16.61 7.42
C GLY A 117 -8.96 15.42 7.79
N SER A 118 -9.24 14.62 8.82
CA SER A 118 -8.39 13.44 9.11
C SER A 118 -8.93 12.16 8.48
N CYS A 119 -10.24 11.92 8.60
CA CYS A 119 -10.86 10.71 8.06
C CYS A 119 -10.96 10.79 6.52
N VAL A 120 -11.40 11.93 5.98
CA VAL A 120 -11.50 12.15 4.53
C VAL A 120 -10.13 12.00 3.86
N GLN A 121 -9.05 12.44 4.50
CA GLN A 121 -7.73 12.31 3.91
C GLN A 121 -7.29 10.86 3.75
N ILE A 122 -7.50 10.03 4.78
CA ILE A 122 -7.21 8.58 4.69
C ILE A 122 -8.10 7.94 3.62
N THR A 123 -9.36 8.38 3.50
CA THR A 123 -10.32 7.89 2.50
C THR A 123 -9.83 8.05 1.06
N PHE A 124 -9.24 9.18 0.70
CA PHE A 124 -8.76 9.43 -0.67
C PHE A 124 -7.31 9.00 -0.89
N GLN A 125 -6.47 9.04 0.15
CA GLN A 125 -5.05 8.72 0.04
C GLN A 125 -4.80 7.29 -0.45
N GLY A 126 -5.53 6.30 0.09
CA GLY A 126 -5.36 4.90 -0.30
C GLY A 126 -5.64 4.65 -1.79
N PRO A 127 -6.86 4.95 -2.28
CA PRO A 127 -7.20 4.82 -3.70
C PRO A 127 -6.26 5.61 -4.62
N LEU A 128 -5.91 6.85 -4.28
CA LEU A 128 -5.02 7.67 -5.11
C LEU A 128 -3.60 7.10 -5.17
N MET A 129 -3.05 6.66 -4.03
CA MET A 129 -1.72 6.05 -3.99
C MET A 129 -1.71 4.70 -4.72
N GLY A 130 -2.75 3.87 -4.54
CA GLY A 130 -2.90 2.60 -5.26
C GLY A 130 -3.03 2.80 -6.77
N GLY A 131 -3.81 3.78 -7.21
CA GLY A 131 -3.94 4.13 -8.63
C GLY A 131 -2.64 4.67 -9.23
N PHE A 132 -1.88 5.49 -8.49
CA PHE A 132 -0.56 5.92 -8.94
C PHE A 132 0.40 4.73 -9.08
N PHE A 133 0.32 3.77 -8.15
CA PHE A 133 1.09 2.54 -8.24
C PHE A 133 0.70 1.68 -9.45
N ILE A 134 -0.61 1.50 -9.71
CA ILE A 134 -1.13 0.80 -10.90
C ILE A 134 -0.62 1.44 -12.18
N LEU A 135 -0.64 2.77 -12.26
CA LEU A 135 -0.12 3.51 -13.42
C LEU A 135 1.36 3.18 -13.67
N ILE A 136 2.18 3.19 -12.61
CA ILE A 136 3.61 2.87 -12.73
C ILE A 136 3.81 1.41 -13.10
N LEU A 137 3.05 0.47 -12.53
CA LEU A 137 3.10 -0.95 -12.89
C LEU A 137 2.70 -1.19 -14.35
N ASN A 138 1.71 -0.45 -14.87
CA ASN A 138 1.37 -0.49 -16.28
C ASN A 138 2.54 -0.03 -17.16
N LEU A 139 3.25 1.04 -16.76
CA LEU A 139 4.47 1.47 -17.45
C LEU A 139 5.56 0.40 -17.42
N ILE A 140 5.79 -0.25 -16.27
CA ILE A 140 6.81 -1.31 -16.15
C ILE A 140 6.48 -2.50 -17.04
N ARG A 141 5.23 -2.96 -17.03
CA ARG A 141 4.82 -4.22 -17.67
C ARG A 141 4.47 -4.07 -19.15
N THR A 142 3.95 -2.92 -19.56
CA THR A 142 3.40 -2.70 -20.90
C THR A 142 4.08 -1.56 -21.67
N GLY A 143 4.92 -0.74 -21.00
CA GLY A 143 5.54 0.44 -21.60
C GLY A 143 4.60 1.60 -21.89
N SER A 144 3.30 1.46 -21.55
CA SER A 144 2.29 2.49 -21.80
C SER A 144 1.35 2.62 -20.61
N ALA A 145 0.95 3.84 -20.30
CA ALA A 145 -0.07 4.13 -19.30
C ALA A 145 -0.80 5.41 -19.67
N SER A 146 -1.94 5.65 -19.04
CA SER A 146 -2.70 6.89 -19.18
C SER A 146 -2.80 7.61 -17.84
N ILE A 147 -2.92 8.94 -17.85
CA ILE A 147 -3.18 9.70 -16.61
C ILE A 147 -4.47 9.22 -15.93
N GLY A 148 -5.45 8.72 -16.71
CA GLY A 148 -6.67 8.11 -16.20
C GLY A 148 -6.43 6.88 -15.33
N ASP A 149 -5.29 6.20 -15.48
CA ASP A 149 -4.93 5.04 -14.65
C ASP A 149 -4.76 5.41 -13.18
N LEU A 150 -4.48 6.69 -12.86
CA LEU A 150 -4.45 7.20 -11.49
C LEU A 150 -5.79 6.95 -10.77
N PHE A 151 -6.91 6.94 -11.50
CA PHE A 151 -8.23 6.72 -10.92
C PHE A 151 -8.61 5.23 -10.80
N LYS A 152 -7.82 4.30 -11.36
CA LYS A 152 -8.09 2.85 -11.23
C LYS A 152 -8.07 2.36 -9.79
N GLY A 153 -7.32 3.02 -8.90
CA GLY A 153 -7.36 2.69 -7.47
C GLY A 153 -8.74 2.89 -6.83
N PHE A 154 -9.63 3.70 -7.41
CA PHE A 154 -11.01 3.82 -6.93
C PHE A 154 -11.87 2.60 -7.24
N GLU A 155 -11.48 1.72 -8.18
CA GLU A 155 -12.19 0.44 -8.41
C GLU A 155 -12.14 -0.46 -7.17
N SER A 156 -11.02 -0.43 -6.43
CA SER A 156 -10.79 -1.18 -5.20
C SER A 156 -10.83 -0.27 -3.97
N PHE A 157 -11.70 0.75 -4.00
CA PHE A 157 -11.78 1.78 -2.96
C PHE A 157 -11.88 1.20 -1.55
N GLY A 158 -12.81 0.27 -1.31
CA GLY A 158 -13.02 -0.32 0.01
C GLY A 158 -11.78 -1.03 0.54
N GLY A 159 -11.12 -1.83 -0.31
CA GLY A 159 -9.89 -2.53 0.05
C GLY A 159 -8.73 -1.56 0.35
N LEU A 160 -8.47 -0.61 -0.55
CA LEU A 160 -7.36 0.35 -0.38
C LEU A 160 -7.59 1.32 0.79
N PHE A 161 -8.84 1.70 1.05
CA PHE A 161 -9.21 2.43 2.25
C PHE A 161 -8.94 1.61 3.51
N LEU A 162 -9.36 0.34 3.56
CA LEU A 162 -9.11 -0.52 4.71
C LEU A 162 -7.62 -0.75 4.95
N ILE A 163 -6.82 -0.96 3.89
CA ILE A 163 -5.36 -1.10 4.01
C ILE A 163 -4.75 0.16 4.62
N THR A 164 -5.05 1.34 4.09
CA THR A 164 -4.48 2.60 4.59
C THR A 164 -4.95 2.96 5.99
N LEU A 165 -6.22 2.67 6.31
CA LEU A 165 -6.76 2.80 7.66
C LEU A 165 -6.02 1.85 8.63
N GLY A 166 -5.86 0.58 8.25
CA GLY A 166 -5.14 -0.41 9.03
C GLY A 166 -3.68 0.00 9.26
N GLN A 167 -2.97 0.44 8.22
CA GLN A 167 -1.60 0.95 8.32
C GLN A 167 -1.53 2.15 9.27
N SER A 168 -2.45 3.11 9.16
CA SER A 168 -2.49 4.31 10.02
C SER A 168 -2.75 3.98 11.49
N LEU A 169 -3.68 3.05 11.76
CA LEU A 169 -4.00 2.60 13.12
C LEU A 169 -2.84 1.82 13.74
N ILE A 170 -2.17 0.97 12.96
CA ILE A 170 -0.97 0.25 13.41
C ILE A 170 0.13 1.27 13.77
N MET A 171 0.40 2.25 12.90
CA MET A 171 1.39 3.29 13.17
C MET A 171 1.05 4.10 14.42
N LEU A 172 -0.21 4.49 14.60
CA LEU A 172 -0.67 5.20 15.80
C LEU A 172 -0.43 4.37 17.07
N LEU A 173 -0.81 3.09 17.06
CA LEU A 173 -0.64 2.17 18.18
C LEU A 173 0.85 1.99 18.53
N VAL A 174 1.70 1.87 17.51
CA VAL A 174 3.16 1.71 17.66
C VAL A 174 3.81 2.96 18.26
N MET A 175 3.25 4.15 18.03
CA MET A 175 3.76 5.39 18.62
C MET A 175 3.41 5.57 20.10
N LEU A 176 2.31 4.96 20.58
CA LEU A 176 1.79 5.19 21.95
C LEU A 176 2.82 4.94 23.07
N PRO A 177 3.62 3.86 23.07
CA PRO A 177 4.62 3.66 24.13
C PRO A 177 5.67 4.77 24.15
N GLY A 178 6.13 5.22 22.97
CA GLY A 178 7.08 6.31 22.86
C GLY A 178 6.50 7.64 23.36
N ILE A 179 5.26 7.95 22.97
CA ILE A 179 4.52 9.13 23.44
C ILE A 179 4.34 9.09 24.97
N ALA A 180 3.98 7.94 25.54
CA ALA A 180 3.81 7.79 26.99
C ALA A 180 5.11 8.04 27.75
N LEU A 181 6.24 7.53 27.25
CA LEU A 181 7.56 7.82 27.82
C LEU A 181 7.94 9.29 27.67
N MET A 182 7.63 9.91 26.52
CA MET A 182 7.85 11.35 26.29
C MET A 182 7.10 12.21 27.30
N ILE A 183 5.80 11.94 27.46
CA ILE A 183 4.97 12.68 28.42
C ILE A 183 5.49 12.44 29.83
N GLY A 184 5.75 11.18 30.21
CA GLY A 184 6.27 10.81 31.52
C GLY A 184 7.57 11.55 31.86
N GLY A 185 8.56 11.53 30.96
CA GLY A 185 9.83 12.23 31.16
C GLY A 185 9.67 13.74 31.29
N PHE A 186 8.80 14.31 30.45
CA PHE A 186 8.57 15.75 30.44
C PHE A 186 7.93 16.23 31.74
N VAL A 187 6.87 15.57 32.21
CA VAL A 187 6.14 15.99 33.43
C VAL A 187 6.91 15.71 34.71
N THR A 188 7.89 14.81 34.70
CA THR A 188 8.77 14.59 35.87
C THR A 188 9.79 15.70 36.05
N GLU A 189 10.19 16.37 34.96
CA GLU A 189 11.17 17.45 35.00
C GLU A 189 10.49 18.83 35.16
N VAL A 190 9.32 19.01 34.55
CA VAL A 190 8.63 20.30 34.49
C VAL A 190 7.45 20.35 35.45
N ASP A 191 7.59 21.15 36.51
CA ASP A 191 6.46 21.51 37.37
C ASP A 191 5.66 22.68 36.75
N PHE A 192 4.62 22.33 36.00
CA PHE A 192 3.72 23.29 35.36
C PHE A 192 2.97 24.19 36.35
N ARG A 193 2.84 23.81 37.63
CA ARG A 193 2.11 24.61 38.62
C ARG A 193 2.99 25.72 39.20
N ALA A 194 4.27 25.44 39.36
CA ALA A 194 5.25 26.40 39.85
C ALA A 194 5.81 27.31 38.74
N LEU A 195 5.53 26.99 37.47
CA LEU A 195 6.04 27.74 36.33
C LEU A 195 5.37 29.11 36.20
N ASP A 196 6.20 30.16 36.17
CA ASP A 196 5.76 31.53 35.89
C ASP A 196 5.61 31.73 34.37
N TRP A 197 4.39 31.56 33.87
CA TRP A 197 4.05 31.66 32.45
C TRP A 197 4.20 33.06 31.85
N GLN A 198 4.36 34.11 32.67
CA GLN A 198 4.61 35.46 32.18
C GLN A 198 6.08 35.71 31.84
N LYS A 199 6.99 34.86 32.32
CA LYS A 199 8.43 34.98 32.08
C LYS A 199 8.88 34.00 30.99
N GLU A 200 9.11 34.53 29.80
CA GLU A 200 9.57 33.76 28.65
C GLU A 200 10.85 32.95 28.96
N GLU A 201 11.83 33.55 29.65
CA GLU A 201 13.06 32.83 30.04
C GLU A 201 12.80 31.63 30.95
N ALA A 202 11.82 31.74 31.88
CA ALA A 202 11.48 30.66 32.79
C ALA A 202 10.79 29.51 32.02
N VAL A 203 9.87 29.87 31.12
CA VAL A 203 9.19 28.91 30.23
C VAL A 203 10.20 28.20 29.34
N LEU A 204 11.09 28.91 28.66
CA LEU A 204 12.10 28.32 27.78
C LEU A 204 13.05 27.35 28.52
N LYS A 205 13.50 27.72 29.73
CA LYS A 205 14.34 26.84 30.55
C LYS A 205 13.61 25.57 30.97
N ALA A 206 12.35 25.69 31.40
CA ALA A 206 11.55 24.55 31.79
C ALA A 206 11.28 23.61 30.60
N LEU A 207 10.86 24.15 29.45
CA LEU A 207 10.67 23.36 28.23
C LEU A 207 11.98 22.68 27.80
N GLY A 208 13.11 23.41 27.83
CA GLY A 208 14.42 22.87 27.51
C GLY A 208 14.82 21.71 28.43
N ALA A 209 14.64 21.86 29.74
CA ALA A 209 14.89 20.79 30.70
C ALA A 209 14.02 19.55 30.44
N GLY A 210 12.71 19.76 30.23
CA GLY A 210 11.77 18.67 29.94
C GLY A 210 12.08 17.93 28.63
N LEU A 211 12.50 18.64 27.58
CA LEU A 211 12.88 18.05 26.30
C LEU A 211 14.21 17.29 26.37
N LEU A 212 15.16 17.78 27.18
CA LEU A 212 16.47 17.16 27.37
C LEU A 212 16.46 16.05 28.44
N ASN A 213 15.33 15.86 29.13
CA ASN A 213 15.19 14.76 30.08
C ASN A 213 15.45 13.41 29.37
N PRO A 214 16.29 12.51 29.94
CA PRO A 214 16.67 11.26 29.30
C PRO A 214 15.48 10.37 28.92
N LEU A 215 14.40 10.39 29.71
CA LEU A 215 13.21 9.60 29.44
C LEU A 215 12.39 10.18 28.28
N THR A 216 12.36 11.51 28.14
CA THR A 216 11.77 12.18 26.99
C THR A 216 12.51 11.84 25.70
N ILE A 217 13.85 11.91 25.74
CA ILE A 217 14.71 11.53 24.59
C ILE A 217 14.50 10.06 24.24
N LEU A 218 14.49 9.17 25.24
CA LEU A 218 14.26 7.74 25.02
C LEU A 218 12.88 7.48 24.39
N GLY A 219 11.84 8.16 24.87
CA GLY A 219 10.50 8.07 24.30
C GLY A 219 10.46 8.49 22.83
N PHE A 220 11.11 9.60 22.49
CA PHE A 220 11.20 10.09 21.12
C PHE A 220 11.98 9.13 20.19
N LEU A 221 13.14 8.66 20.63
CA LEU A 221 13.95 7.69 19.87
C LEU A 221 13.22 6.37 19.68
N SER A 222 12.55 5.86 20.73
CA SER A 222 11.72 4.66 20.65
C SER A 222 10.57 4.82 19.66
N MET A 223 9.86 5.96 19.71
CA MET A 223 8.80 6.29 18.77
C MET A 223 9.29 6.24 17.31
N ILE A 224 10.41 6.90 17.01
CA ILE A 224 11.00 6.90 15.67
C ILE A 224 11.40 5.48 15.25
N LEU A 225 12.16 4.78 16.09
CA LEU A 225 12.70 3.46 15.77
C LEU A 225 11.57 2.45 15.50
N LEU A 226 10.58 2.39 16.38
CA LEU A 226 9.45 1.49 16.23
C LEU A 226 8.59 1.84 15.01
N SER A 227 8.41 3.13 14.73
CA SER A 227 7.71 3.60 13.52
C SER A 227 8.41 3.15 12.24
N ILE A 228 9.74 3.27 12.18
CA ILE A 228 10.53 2.83 11.02
C ILE A 228 10.41 1.30 10.85
N ILE A 229 10.57 0.53 11.93
CA ILE A 229 10.43 -0.93 11.90
C ILE A 229 9.03 -1.32 11.41
N SER A 230 7.99 -0.70 11.98
CA SER A 230 6.61 -0.98 11.60
C SER A 230 6.35 -0.64 10.14
N TYR A 231 6.76 0.55 9.68
CA TYR A 231 6.58 1.01 8.30
C TYR A 231 7.24 0.07 7.28
N VAL A 232 8.45 -0.41 7.55
CA VAL A 232 9.14 -1.41 6.72
C VAL A 232 8.33 -2.71 6.61
N LEU A 233 7.77 -3.18 7.73
CA LEU A 233 7.03 -4.45 7.79
C LEU A 233 5.66 -4.38 7.11
N ILE A 234 5.02 -3.21 7.10
CA ILE A 234 3.70 -2.99 6.51
C ILE A 234 3.77 -2.22 5.19
N PHE A 235 4.91 -2.25 4.49
CA PHE A 235 5.14 -1.45 3.29
C PHE A 235 4.32 -1.94 2.06
N PHE A 236 4.36 -3.24 1.76
CA PHE A 236 3.76 -3.83 0.56
C PHE A 236 2.26 -4.16 0.52
N PRO A 237 1.45 -4.13 1.60
CA PRO A 237 0.02 -4.44 1.52
C PRO A 237 -0.76 -3.57 0.52
N LEU A 238 -0.46 -2.28 0.43
CA LEU A 238 -1.14 -1.37 -0.51
C LEU A 238 -0.87 -1.72 -1.98
N PRO A 239 0.38 -1.84 -2.44
CA PRO A 239 0.63 -2.21 -3.83
C PRO A 239 0.16 -3.63 -4.16
N LEU A 240 0.24 -4.57 -3.22
CA LEU A 240 -0.33 -5.92 -3.37
C LEU A 240 -1.83 -5.89 -3.65
N LEU A 241 -2.59 -5.15 -2.84
CA LEU A 241 -4.03 -5.05 -3.03
C LEU A 241 -4.36 -4.32 -4.34
N ALA A 242 -3.66 -3.22 -4.64
CA ALA A 242 -3.88 -2.46 -5.87
C ALA A 242 -3.64 -3.29 -7.14
N ASP A 243 -2.59 -4.10 -7.16
CA ASP A 243 -2.18 -4.88 -8.33
C ASP A 243 -2.92 -6.22 -8.46
N ARG A 244 -3.01 -6.98 -7.35
CA ARG A 244 -3.53 -8.35 -7.35
C ARG A 244 -5.00 -8.44 -6.93
N LYS A 245 -5.62 -7.33 -6.53
CA LYS A 245 -7.00 -7.25 -6.03
C LYS A 245 -7.29 -8.24 -4.89
N LEU A 246 -6.29 -8.48 -4.04
CA LEU A 246 -6.38 -9.35 -2.86
C LEU A 246 -7.29 -8.77 -1.79
N ASP A 247 -7.77 -9.61 -0.88
CA ASP A 247 -8.46 -9.14 0.31
C ASP A 247 -7.49 -8.47 1.30
N PHE A 248 -8.04 -7.70 2.23
CA PHE A 248 -7.28 -6.96 3.23
C PHE A 248 -6.26 -7.83 4.00
N SER A 249 -6.73 -8.98 4.51
CA SER A 249 -5.90 -9.89 5.33
C SER A 249 -4.84 -10.60 4.49
N GLU A 250 -5.16 -10.93 3.25
CA GLU A 250 -4.28 -11.59 2.29
C GLU A 250 -3.12 -10.67 1.91
N ALA A 251 -3.43 -9.43 1.54
CA ALA A 251 -2.44 -8.40 1.22
C ALA A 251 -1.53 -8.08 2.42
N PHE A 252 -2.11 -7.93 3.63
CA PHE A 252 -1.32 -7.72 4.84
C PHE A 252 -0.45 -8.92 5.19
N GLY A 253 -1.02 -10.13 5.19
CA GLY A 253 -0.34 -11.35 5.59
C GLY A 253 0.84 -11.67 4.67
N LEU A 254 0.63 -11.63 3.36
CA LEU A 254 1.68 -11.85 2.37
C LEU A 254 2.71 -10.71 2.39
N GLY A 255 2.25 -9.46 2.39
CA GLY A 255 3.13 -8.29 2.44
C GLY A 255 4.04 -8.29 3.66
N PHE A 256 3.51 -8.63 4.84
CA PHE A 256 4.28 -8.75 6.08
C PHE A 256 5.32 -9.87 6.03
N GLN A 257 4.95 -11.05 5.53
CA GLN A 257 5.85 -12.20 5.43
C GLN A 257 7.06 -11.90 4.52
N VAL A 258 6.80 -11.33 3.33
CA VAL A 258 7.86 -10.95 2.39
C VAL A 258 8.70 -9.80 2.95
N SER A 259 8.07 -8.81 3.58
CA SER A 259 8.78 -7.69 4.21
C SER A 259 9.70 -8.15 5.34
N LYS A 260 9.26 -9.12 6.15
CA LYS A 260 10.07 -9.72 7.22
C LYS A 260 11.30 -10.44 6.67
N GLN A 261 11.15 -11.19 5.56
CA GLN A 261 12.29 -11.86 4.92
C GLN A 261 13.29 -10.84 4.32
N ASN A 262 12.79 -9.71 3.81
CA ASN A 262 13.57 -8.66 3.15
C ASN A 262 13.76 -7.39 3.99
N PHE A 263 13.73 -7.50 5.32
CA PHE A 263 13.70 -6.35 6.22
C PHE A 263 14.84 -5.36 5.95
N PHE A 264 16.10 -5.82 5.96
CA PHE A 264 17.26 -4.94 5.77
C PHE A 264 17.34 -4.33 4.36
N PRO A 265 17.13 -5.08 3.25
CA PRO A 265 17.01 -4.48 1.93
C PRO A 265 15.95 -3.38 1.83
N ILE A 266 14.74 -3.62 2.36
CA ILE A 266 13.65 -2.62 2.32
C ILE A 266 14.00 -1.42 3.18
N LEU A 267 14.57 -1.63 4.37
CA LEU A 267 15.05 -0.56 5.25
C LEU A 267 16.09 0.31 4.53
N LYS A 268 17.08 -0.30 3.87
CA LYS A 268 18.10 0.41 3.07
C LYS A 268 17.43 1.23 1.96
N LEU A 269 16.48 0.64 1.24
CA LEU A 269 15.75 1.31 0.18
C LEU A 269 15.01 2.55 0.70
N ILE A 270 14.28 2.42 1.81
CA ILE A 270 13.52 3.51 2.43
C ILE A 270 14.43 4.59 2.99
N ILE A 271 15.58 4.25 3.58
CA ILE A 271 16.55 5.24 4.06
C ILE A 271 17.12 6.04 2.90
N ILE A 272 17.62 5.38 1.84
CA ILE A 272 18.19 6.08 0.68
C ILE A 272 17.13 6.95 0.00
N GLY A 273 15.93 6.40 -0.21
CA GLY A 273 14.81 7.12 -0.78
C GLY A 273 14.40 8.35 0.03
N SER A 274 14.26 8.19 1.35
CA SER A 274 13.87 9.30 2.24
C SER A 274 14.93 10.40 2.32
N LEU A 275 16.23 10.07 2.22
CA LEU A 275 17.28 11.08 2.11
C LEU A 275 17.15 11.91 0.82
N VAL A 276 16.87 11.27 -0.32
CA VAL A 276 16.65 11.98 -1.59
C VAL A 276 15.41 12.87 -1.51
N ILE A 277 14.30 12.35 -0.97
CA ILE A 277 13.09 13.13 -0.72
C ILE A 277 13.37 14.31 0.23
N GLY A 278 14.15 14.09 1.30
CA GLY A 278 14.55 15.12 2.26
C GLY A 278 15.38 16.24 1.64
N ILE A 279 16.39 15.91 0.82
CA ILE A 279 17.19 16.91 0.08
C ILE A 279 16.30 17.69 -0.89
N SER A 280 15.32 17.03 -1.49
CA SER A 280 14.38 17.64 -2.44
C SER A 280 13.42 18.66 -1.81
N LEU A 281 13.32 18.67 -0.48
CA LEU A 281 12.55 19.68 0.27
C LEU A 281 13.31 21.02 0.41
N ILE A 282 14.65 21.01 0.35
CA ILE A 282 15.49 22.21 0.52
C ILE A 282 15.10 23.37 -0.43
N PRO A 283 14.86 23.15 -1.75
CA PRO A 283 14.38 24.20 -2.65
C PRO A 283 12.88 24.45 -2.50
N CYS A 284 12.40 24.68 -1.28
CA CYS A 284 10.98 24.91 -0.94
C CYS A 284 10.03 23.82 -1.45
N GLY A 285 10.48 22.56 -1.48
CA GLY A 285 9.69 21.43 -1.97
C GLY A 285 9.58 21.29 -3.49
N LEU A 286 10.16 22.20 -4.29
CA LEU A 286 10.12 22.08 -5.76
C LEU A 286 10.82 20.82 -6.27
N GLY A 287 11.81 20.31 -5.53
CA GLY A 287 12.47 19.05 -5.86
C GLY A 287 11.54 17.84 -5.78
N LEU A 288 10.46 17.89 -4.99
CA LEU A 288 9.50 16.79 -4.87
C LEU A 288 8.78 16.48 -6.18
N ILE A 289 8.63 17.47 -7.06
CA ILE A 289 8.02 17.29 -8.38
C ILE A 289 8.75 16.22 -9.20
N PHE A 290 10.07 16.09 -8.99
CA PHE A 290 10.90 15.09 -9.66
C PHE A 290 11.19 13.89 -8.77
N ALA A 291 11.57 14.14 -7.51
CA ALA A 291 11.99 13.09 -6.59
C ALA A 291 10.84 12.19 -6.14
N GLY A 292 9.62 12.74 -6.00
CA GLY A 292 8.42 11.98 -5.66
C GLY A 292 8.10 10.88 -6.67
N PRO A 293 7.78 11.22 -7.94
CA PRO A 293 7.46 10.22 -8.95
C PRO A 293 8.63 9.26 -9.23
N TRP A 294 9.87 9.76 -9.18
CA TRP A 294 11.05 8.90 -9.26
C TRP A 294 11.09 7.86 -8.13
N PHE A 295 10.85 8.28 -6.89
CA PHE A 295 10.91 7.35 -5.77
C PHE A 295 9.79 6.32 -5.84
N TYR A 296 8.56 6.73 -6.20
CA TYR A 296 7.48 5.77 -6.45
C TYR A 296 7.81 4.78 -7.59
N ALA A 297 8.54 5.20 -8.63
CA ALA A 297 9.04 4.28 -9.66
C ALA A 297 10.02 3.25 -9.09
N VAL A 298 10.93 3.65 -8.21
CA VAL A 298 11.83 2.74 -7.48
C VAL A 298 11.03 1.76 -6.60
N LEU A 299 10.00 2.24 -5.90
CA LEU A 299 9.14 1.40 -5.07
C LEU A 299 8.37 0.36 -5.89
N ALA A 300 7.89 0.74 -7.08
CA ALA A 300 7.22 -0.16 -8.00
C ALA A 300 8.15 -1.25 -8.56
N GLN A 301 9.40 -0.92 -8.86
CA GLN A 301 10.40 -1.92 -9.26
C GLN A 301 10.75 -2.88 -8.11
N ALA A 302 10.87 -2.37 -6.88
CA ALA A 302 11.06 -3.22 -5.70
C ALA A 302 9.89 -4.17 -5.48
N TYR A 303 8.66 -3.71 -5.72
CA TYR A 303 7.47 -4.54 -5.70
C TYR A 303 7.52 -5.63 -6.80
N GLU A 304 7.83 -5.27 -8.05
CA GLU A 304 7.93 -6.23 -9.15
C GLU A 304 8.97 -7.33 -8.87
N GLN A 305 10.14 -6.98 -8.34
CA GLN A 305 11.17 -7.96 -7.98
C GLN A 305 10.65 -9.00 -6.98
N LEU A 306 9.85 -8.58 -6.00
CA LEU A 306 9.39 -9.44 -4.91
C LEU A 306 8.07 -10.18 -5.21
N PHE A 307 7.21 -9.64 -6.07
CA PHE A 307 5.83 -10.12 -6.24
C PHE A 307 5.43 -10.51 -7.68
N SER A 308 6.32 -10.39 -8.67
CA SER A 308 6.07 -10.93 -10.02
C SER A 308 6.22 -12.45 -10.06
N LEU A 309 5.35 -13.20 -10.77
CA LEU A 309 5.58 -14.65 -10.98
C LEU A 309 6.50 -14.93 -12.19
N SER A 310 6.81 -13.89 -12.97
CA SER A 310 7.56 -13.99 -14.21
C SER A 310 9.07 -14.08 -13.92
N THR A 311 9.62 -15.26 -14.17
CA THR A 311 11.04 -15.61 -14.34
C THR A 311 12.01 -14.43 -14.51
N VAL A 312 12.75 -14.09 -13.45
CA VAL A 312 14.13 -13.65 -13.65
C VAL A 312 14.94 -14.93 -13.85
N ALA A 313 15.07 -15.33 -15.11
CA ALA A 313 16.27 -16.07 -15.48
C ALA A 313 17.45 -15.19 -15.03
N PRO A 314 18.38 -15.68 -14.21
CA PRO A 314 19.58 -14.93 -13.92
C PRO A 314 20.24 -14.67 -15.27
N GLN A 315 20.33 -13.40 -15.67
CA GLN A 315 21.20 -13.02 -16.76
C GLN A 315 22.61 -13.31 -16.27
N SER A 316 23.10 -14.50 -16.61
CA SER A 316 24.51 -14.81 -16.68
C SER A 316 25.08 -14.04 -17.86
N GLU A 317 25.86 -13.00 -17.56
CA GLU A 317 27.06 -12.62 -18.32
C GLU A 317 27.95 -11.71 -17.44
#